data_AF-A0A2H0DPS7-F1
#
_entry.id   AF-A0A2H0DPS7-F1
#
_cell.length_a   1.000
_cell.length_b   1.000
_cell.length_c   1.000
_cell.angle_alpha   90.00
_cell.angle_beta   90.00
_cell.angle_gamma   90.00
#
_symmetry.space_group_name_H-M   'P 1'
#
loop_
_entity.id
_entity.type
_entity.pdbx_description
1 polymer ?
#
loop_
_entity_poly.entity_id
_entity_poly.type
_entity_poly.pdbx_seq_one_letter_code
_entity_poly.pdbx_strand_id
1 'polypeptide(L)'
;MALKFVFTVVGACVFTEIVGYFIHILLHSNKIEFLSKNHMIHHLKVYQPKRGMRSADYLVSTYGRAQVDGVGLEWLGPIALILAAFFGAAYAFGMPLVLQAVFVVAALLWGRFIFGVMHDAMHLESFWMAKNPLTRPWFLHVRKLHDIHHLSIEDDGRMTTNFGICFFFMDRLFGSLKTKMSSFNEKGYKTALERYAYINA
;
A
#
# COMPACT_ATOMS: atom_id res chain seq x y z
N MET A 1 -4.82 -31.35 11.74
CA MET A 1 -3.58 -30.54 11.87
C MET A 1 -3.40 -29.61 10.68
N ALA A 2 -3.37 -30.13 9.44
CA ALA A 2 -3.23 -29.33 8.20
C ALA A 2 -4.22 -28.15 8.09
N LEU A 3 -5.49 -28.37 8.44
CA LEU A 3 -6.51 -27.32 8.38
C LEU A 3 -6.19 -26.10 9.27
N LYS A 4 -5.52 -26.30 10.41
CA LYS A 4 -5.09 -25.19 11.28
C LYS A 4 -4.05 -24.32 10.57
N PHE A 5 -3.07 -24.93 9.91
CA PHE A 5 -2.06 -24.20 9.14
C PHE A 5 -2.68 -23.44 7.95
N VAL A 6 -3.64 -24.05 7.24
CA VAL A 6 -4.36 -23.37 6.15
C VAL A 6 -5.09 -22.13 6.67
N PHE A 7 -5.86 -22.27 7.76
CA PHE A 7 -6.54 -21.12 8.37
C PHE A 7 -5.55 -20.07 8.90
N THR A 8 -4.41 -20.48 9.44
CA THR A 8 -3.35 -19.55 9.87
C THR A 8 -2.80 -18.75 8.71
N VAL A 9 -2.49 -19.38 7.57
CA VAL A 9 -1.98 -18.70 6.38
C VAL A 9 -3.02 -17.76 5.77
N VAL A 10 -4.26 -18.24 5.59
CA VAL A 10 -5.36 -17.41 5.06
C VAL A 10 -5.64 -16.23 5.99
N GLY A 11 -5.67 -16.48 7.30
CA GLY A 11 -5.84 -15.44 8.32
C GLY A 11 -4.71 -14.41 8.29
N ALA A 12 -3.47 -14.84 8.06
CA ALA A 12 -2.33 -13.94 7.90
C ALA A 12 -2.48 -13.03 6.66
N CYS A 13 -2.89 -13.58 5.51
CA CYS A 13 -3.12 -12.79 4.31
C CYS A 13 -4.24 -11.76 4.53
N VAL A 14 -5.38 -12.19 5.10
CA VAL A 14 -6.52 -11.30 5.40
C VAL A 14 -6.11 -10.21 6.40
N PHE A 15 -5.39 -10.58 7.45
CA PHE A 15 -4.85 -9.62 8.42
C PHE A 15 -3.96 -8.58 7.75
N THR A 16 -3.04 -9.00 6.88
CA THR A 16 -2.14 -8.10 6.16
C THR A 16 -2.90 -7.15 5.24
N GLU A 17 -3.94 -7.58 4.52
CA GLU A 17 -4.79 -6.69 3.70
C GLU A 17 -5.49 -5.64 4.57
N ILE A 18 -6.06 -6.04 5.71
CA ILE A 18 -6.78 -5.15 6.63
C ILE A 18 -5.82 -4.12 7.24
N VAL A 19 -4.72 -4.58 7.82
CA VAL A 19 -3.73 -3.72 8.46
C VAL A 19 -3.09 -2.81 7.41
N GLY A 20 -2.71 -3.36 6.27
CA GLY A 20 -2.14 -2.60 5.16
C GLY A 20 -3.07 -1.51 4.63
N TYR A 21 -4.38 -1.76 4.55
CA TYR A 21 -5.38 -0.76 4.19
C TYR A 21 -5.38 0.44 5.17
N PHE A 22 -5.41 0.19 6.48
CA PHE A 22 -5.38 1.26 7.48
C PHE A 22 -4.03 1.97 7.55
N ILE A 23 -2.93 1.24 7.35
CA ILE A 23 -1.60 1.84 7.22
C ILE A 23 -1.59 2.78 6.01
N HIS A 24 -2.13 2.37 4.86
CA HIS A 24 -2.16 3.20 3.68
C HIS A 24 -2.98 4.49 3.90
N ILE A 25 -4.12 4.41 4.61
CA ILE A 25 -4.85 5.60 5.07
C ILE A 25 -3.98 6.48 5.96
N LEU A 26 -3.27 5.90 6.94
CA LEU A 26 -2.38 6.66 7.83
C LEU A 26 -1.31 7.42 7.03
N LEU A 27 -0.78 6.80 5.96
CA LEU A 27 0.22 7.40 5.08
C LEU A 27 -0.31 8.57 4.25
N HIS A 28 -1.58 8.56 3.88
CA HIS A 28 -2.21 9.72 3.24
C HIS A 28 -2.68 10.79 4.24
N SER A 29 -2.88 10.42 5.51
CA SER A 29 -3.50 11.33 6.49
C SER A 29 -2.61 12.52 6.87
N ASN A 30 -1.29 12.43 6.65
CA ASN A 30 -0.29 13.38 7.15
C ASN A 30 -0.31 13.58 8.67
N LYS A 31 -0.91 12.66 9.46
CA LYS A 31 -0.93 12.76 10.92
C LYS A 31 0.46 12.60 11.54
N ILE A 32 1.32 11.82 10.89
CA ILE A 32 2.72 11.61 11.24
C ILE A 32 3.52 11.79 9.95
N GLU A 33 4.07 13.00 9.75
CA GLU A 33 4.78 13.37 8.52
C GLU A 33 5.92 12.42 8.19
N PHE A 34 6.66 11.98 9.21
CA PHE A 34 7.76 11.05 9.06
C PHE A 34 7.35 9.73 8.39
N LEU A 35 6.18 9.18 8.74
CA LEU A 35 5.64 7.98 8.10
C LEU A 35 5.13 8.29 6.69
N SER A 36 4.50 9.46 6.51
CA SER A 36 3.87 9.86 5.26
C SER A 36 4.89 10.24 4.17
N LYS A 37 6.11 10.67 4.54
CA LYS A 37 7.08 11.30 3.63
C LYS A 37 7.36 10.45 2.38
N ASN A 38 7.67 9.17 2.52
CA ASN A 38 8.05 8.34 1.36
C ASN A 38 6.87 8.06 0.45
N HIS A 39 5.70 7.86 1.07
CA HIS A 39 4.47 7.64 0.37
C HIS A 39 4.05 8.87 -0.44
N MET A 40 4.19 10.06 0.15
CA MET A 40 3.89 11.30 -0.57
C MET A 40 4.94 11.64 -1.63
N ILE A 41 6.22 11.28 -1.45
CA ILE A 41 7.24 11.34 -2.51
C ILE A 41 6.83 10.45 -3.69
N HIS A 42 6.38 9.22 -3.40
CA HIS A 42 5.88 8.29 -4.42
C HIS A 42 4.76 8.92 -5.26
N HIS A 43 3.76 9.52 -4.61
CA HIS A 43 2.62 10.14 -5.27
C HIS A 43 2.90 11.49 -5.96
N LEU A 44 3.68 12.37 -5.34
CA LEU A 44 3.78 13.77 -5.77
C LEU A 44 5.08 14.11 -6.50
N LYS A 45 6.08 13.23 -6.46
CA LYS A 45 7.40 13.47 -7.06
C LYS A 45 7.79 12.40 -8.08
N VAL A 46 7.62 11.14 -7.71
CA VAL A 46 8.06 10.00 -8.54
C VAL A 46 7.02 9.67 -9.60
N TYR A 47 5.79 9.34 -9.19
CA TYR A 47 4.68 9.02 -10.07
C TYR A 47 3.63 10.12 -10.08
N GLN A 48 4.11 11.37 -10.20
CA GLN A 48 3.25 12.55 -10.15
C GLN A 48 2.21 12.58 -11.28
N PRO A 49 1.00 13.12 -11.02
CA PRO A 49 -0.09 13.16 -12.00
C PRO A 49 0.28 13.69 -13.40
N LYS A 50 1.26 14.60 -13.47
CA LYS A 50 1.67 15.27 -14.72
C LYS A 50 2.85 14.62 -15.47
N ARG A 51 3.55 13.65 -14.90
CA ARG A 51 4.78 13.06 -15.51
C ARG A 51 4.54 11.71 -16.19
N GLY A 52 3.32 11.19 -16.10
CA GLY A 52 3.03 9.80 -16.40
C GLY A 52 3.38 8.93 -15.18
N MET A 53 2.59 7.89 -14.99
CA MET A 53 2.67 7.04 -13.81
C MET A 53 3.42 5.73 -14.08
N ARG A 54 3.99 5.55 -15.28
CA ARG A 54 4.67 4.32 -15.73
C ARG A 54 6.08 4.59 -16.19
N SER A 55 6.97 3.63 -15.97
CA SER A 55 8.36 3.64 -16.43
C SER A 55 8.86 2.23 -16.77
N ALA A 56 9.96 2.15 -17.52
CA ALA A 56 10.62 0.88 -17.83
C ALA A 56 11.11 0.15 -16.55
N ASP A 57 11.70 0.91 -15.63
CA ASP A 57 12.16 0.44 -14.31
C ASP A 57 11.33 1.07 -13.20
N TYR A 58 11.19 0.36 -12.06
CA TYR A 58 10.52 0.91 -10.89
C TYR A 58 11.38 2.00 -10.24
N LEU A 59 10.81 3.19 -10.13
CA LEU A 59 11.43 4.33 -9.47
C LEU A 59 11.14 4.28 -7.97
N VAL A 60 12.20 4.15 -7.18
CA VAL A 60 12.13 3.95 -5.73
C VAL A 60 12.05 5.30 -5.00
N SER A 61 11.02 5.49 -4.16
CA SER A 61 10.80 6.73 -3.41
C SER A 61 11.80 6.95 -2.26
N THR A 62 12.50 5.91 -1.82
CA THR A 62 13.52 5.93 -0.74
C THR A 62 14.95 6.18 -1.23
N TYR A 63 15.17 6.37 -2.54
CA TYR A 63 16.54 6.49 -3.08
C TYR A 63 17.37 7.55 -2.33
N GLY A 64 18.58 7.18 -1.91
CA GLY A 64 19.48 8.04 -1.14
C GLY A 64 19.17 8.14 0.37
N ARG A 65 18.26 7.32 0.91
CA ARG A 65 17.91 7.31 2.34
C ARG A 65 18.03 5.90 2.94
N ALA A 66 18.19 5.83 4.26
CA ALA A 66 18.32 4.56 4.97
C ALA A 66 17.02 3.74 4.88
N GLN A 67 17.14 2.50 4.41
CA GLN A 67 16.01 1.60 4.19
C GLN A 67 16.42 0.13 4.30
N VAL A 68 15.43 -0.74 4.44
CA VAL A 68 15.55 -2.19 4.35
C VAL A 68 14.55 -2.67 3.28
N ASP A 69 15.05 -3.17 2.14
CA ASP A 69 14.23 -3.71 1.04
C ASP A 69 13.05 -2.80 0.61
N GLY A 70 13.32 -1.53 0.34
CA GLY A 70 12.26 -0.57 -0.07
C GLY A 70 11.54 0.11 1.10
N VAL A 71 11.69 -0.40 2.32
CA VAL A 71 11.00 0.09 3.53
C VAL A 71 11.93 1.02 4.29
N GLY A 72 11.55 2.29 4.44
CA GLY A 72 12.32 3.25 5.24
C GLY A 72 12.38 2.86 6.72
N LEU A 73 13.44 3.27 7.42
CA LEU A 73 13.63 2.92 8.84
C LEU A 73 12.52 3.46 9.76
N GLU A 74 11.74 4.44 9.31
CA GLU A 74 10.56 4.95 10.01
C GLU A 74 9.53 3.86 10.34
N TRP A 75 9.55 2.74 9.61
CA TRP A 75 8.62 1.64 9.77
C TRP A 75 8.98 0.64 10.86
N LEU A 76 10.22 0.64 11.35
CA LEU A 76 10.65 -0.32 12.37
C LEU A 76 9.80 -0.20 13.64
N GLY A 77 9.48 1.02 14.07
CA GLY A 77 8.61 1.27 15.23
C GLY A 77 7.18 0.76 15.03
N PRO A 78 6.45 1.19 13.98
CA PRO A 78 5.12 0.67 13.68
C PRO A 78 5.07 -0.86 13.53
N ILE A 79 6.04 -1.46 12.84
CA ILE A 79 6.12 -2.92 12.67
C ILE A 79 6.31 -3.61 14.03
N ALA A 80 7.23 -3.11 14.87
CA ALA A 80 7.45 -3.64 16.21
C ALA A 80 6.18 -3.56 17.08
N LEU A 81 5.44 -2.45 17.00
CA LEU A 81 4.18 -2.28 17.72
C LEU A 81 3.10 -3.28 17.26
N ILE A 82 2.95 -3.47 15.95
CA ILE A 82 2.00 -4.43 15.37
C ILE A 82 2.35 -5.86 15.80
N LEU A 83 3.64 -6.22 15.73
CA LEU A 83 4.12 -7.53 16.17
C LEU A 83 3.91 -7.74 17.67
N ALA A 84 4.20 -6.75 18.51
CA ALA A 84 3.98 -6.81 19.95
C ALA A 84 2.49 -7.03 20.28
N ALA A 85 1.60 -6.28 19.61
CA ALA A 85 0.15 -6.46 19.76
C ALA A 85 -0.31 -7.86 19.32
N PHE A 86 0.21 -8.36 18.19
CA PHE A 86 -0.07 -9.71 17.71
C PHE A 86 0.38 -10.77 18.71
N PHE A 87 1.63 -10.72 19.18
CA PHE A 87 2.16 -11.70 20.14
C PHE A 87 1.43 -11.63 21.49
N GLY A 88 1.08 -10.43 21.96
CA GLY A 88 0.27 -10.25 23.17
C GLY A 88 -1.10 -10.91 23.04
N ALA A 89 -1.80 -10.70 21.91
CA ALA A 89 -3.06 -11.37 21.64
C ALA A 89 -2.89 -12.89 21.52
N ALA A 90 -1.90 -13.35 20.76
CA ALA A 90 -1.62 -14.78 20.58
C ALA A 90 -1.32 -15.48 21.92
N TYR A 91 -0.57 -14.83 22.81
CA TYR A 91 -0.33 -15.30 24.17
C TYR A 91 -1.64 -15.38 24.97
N ALA A 92 -2.45 -14.31 24.95
CA ALA A 92 -3.72 -14.26 25.67
C ALA A 92 -4.72 -15.36 25.23
N PHE A 93 -4.70 -15.75 23.96
CA PHE A 93 -5.54 -16.81 23.42
C PHE A 93 -4.89 -18.21 23.46
N GLY A 94 -3.71 -18.36 24.08
CA GLY A 94 -3.03 -19.66 24.20
C GLY A 94 -2.62 -20.26 22.85
N MET A 95 -2.32 -19.42 21.85
CA MET A 95 -1.98 -19.87 20.51
C MET A 95 -0.61 -20.57 20.48
N PRO A 96 -0.49 -21.79 19.91
CA PRO A 96 0.79 -22.49 19.82
C PRO A 96 1.86 -21.68 19.06
N LEU A 97 3.09 -21.65 19.57
CA LEU A 97 4.23 -20.91 18.97
C LEU A 97 4.45 -21.22 17.49
N VAL A 98 4.25 -22.49 17.08
CA VAL A 98 4.38 -22.90 15.67
C VAL A 98 3.37 -22.17 14.76
N LEU A 99 2.14 -21.95 15.23
CA LEU A 99 1.13 -21.23 14.44
C LEU A 99 1.43 -19.72 14.41
N GLN A 100 1.97 -19.17 15.50
CA GLN A 100 2.43 -17.78 15.53
C GLN A 100 3.56 -17.55 14.51
N ALA A 101 4.55 -18.44 14.48
CA ALA A 101 5.66 -18.37 13.52
C ALA A 101 5.17 -18.45 12.06
N VAL A 102 4.28 -19.41 11.76
CA VAL A 102 3.66 -19.55 10.44
C VAL A 102 2.86 -18.29 10.06
N PHE A 103 2.10 -17.73 11.00
CA PHE A 103 1.34 -16.51 10.77
C PHE A 103 2.25 -15.34 10.41
N VAL A 104 3.31 -15.10 11.20
CA VAL A 104 4.24 -13.98 10.96
C VAL A 104 4.93 -14.14 9.62
N VAL A 105 5.45 -15.33 9.30
CA VAL A 105 6.10 -15.58 8.00
C VAL A 105 5.13 -15.36 6.85
N ALA A 106 3.91 -15.92 6.93
CA ALA A 106 2.90 -15.75 5.89
C ALA A 106 2.49 -14.28 5.73
N ALA A 107 2.29 -13.55 6.82
CA ALA A 107 1.92 -12.14 6.82
C ALA A 107 2.99 -11.26 6.17
N LEU A 108 4.27 -11.51 6.49
CA LEU A 108 5.41 -10.79 5.91
C LEU A 108 5.56 -11.09 4.41
N LEU A 109 5.48 -12.36 4.01
CA LEU A 109 5.57 -12.76 2.60
C LEU A 109 4.41 -12.18 1.78
N TRP A 110 3.19 -12.24 2.31
CA TRP A 110 2.03 -11.65 1.65
C TRP A 110 2.14 -10.13 1.58
N GLY A 111 2.60 -9.48 2.65
CA GLY A 111 2.82 -8.04 2.67
C GLY A 111 3.84 -7.59 1.63
N ARG A 112 4.97 -8.30 1.54
CA ARG A 112 6.01 -8.03 0.53
C ARG A 112 5.50 -8.25 -0.89
N PHE A 113 4.65 -9.25 -1.09
CA PHE A 113 4.03 -9.52 -2.38
C PHE A 113 3.06 -8.40 -2.78
N ILE A 114 2.16 -7.97 -1.89
CA ILE A 114 1.13 -6.98 -2.20
C ILE A 114 1.70 -5.56 -2.28
N PHE A 115 2.39 -5.10 -1.24
CA PHE A 115 2.86 -3.71 -1.11
C PHE A 115 4.20 -3.46 -1.77
N GLY A 116 4.97 -4.51 -2.08
CA GLY A 116 6.18 -4.43 -2.88
C GLY A 116 5.91 -4.87 -4.30
N VAL A 117 5.88 -6.19 -4.55
CA VAL A 117 5.88 -6.73 -5.92
C VAL A 117 4.70 -6.23 -6.76
N MET A 118 3.48 -6.35 -6.24
CA MET A 118 2.28 -6.00 -7.00
C MET A 118 2.09 -4.49 -7.15
N HIS A 119 2.37 -3.72 -6.09
CA HIS A 119 2.35 -2.26 -6.14
C HIS A 119 3.36 -1.72 -7.17
N ASP A 120 4.61 -2.19 -7.12
CA ASP A 120 5.66 -1.79 -8.07
C ASP A 120 5.27 -2.16 -9.50
N ALA A 121 4.73 -3.36 -9.70
CA ALA A 121 4.26 -3.83 -11.00
C ALA A 121 3.18 -2.95 -11.62
N MET A 122 2.35 -2.27 -10.81
CA MET A 122 1.35 -1.33 -11.33
C MET A 122 1.99 -0.10 -11.97
N HIS A 123 3.22 0.24 -11.60
CA HIS A 123 4.00 1.35 -12.14
C HIS A 123 4.96 0.97 -13.27
N LEU A 124 5.10 -0.32 -13.59
CA LEU A 124 5.90 -0.77 -14.72
C LEU A 124 5.11 -0.70 -16.03
N GLU A 125 5.78 -0.31 -17.11
CA GLU A 125 5.22 -0.38 -18.47
C GLU A 125 4.89 -1.83 -18.87
N SER A 126 5.76 -2.76 -18.47
CA SER A 126 5.67 -4.18 -18.84
C SER A 126 5.75 -5.05 -17.59
N PHE A 127 4.68 -5.79 -17.31
CA PHE A 127 4.63 -6.85 -16.29
C PHE A 127 3.97 -8.09 -16.87
N TRP A 128 4.42 -9.28 -16.47
CA TRP A 128 3.96 -10.54 -17.07
C TRP A 128 2.45 -10.74 -16.94
N MET A 129 1.83 -10.30 -15.83
CA MET A 129 0.39 -10.43 -15.64
C MET A 129 -0.42 -9.57 -16.63
N ALA A 130 0.15 -8.46 -17.12
CA ALA A 130 -0.47 -7.63 -18.14
C ALA A 130 -0.41 -8.25 -19.54
N LYS A 131 0.49 -9.23 -19.75
CA LYS A 131 0.70 -9.95 -21.01
C LYS A 131 -0.06 -11.28 -21.05
N ASN A 132 -0.25 -11.93 -19.91
CA ASN A 132 -0.94 -13.21 -19.82
C ASN A 132 -2.48 -13.04 -19.90
N PRO A 133 -3.18 -13.73 -20.82
CA PRO A 133 -4.62 -13.52 -21.05
C PRO A 133 -5.52 -13.87 -19.85
N LEU A 134 -5.08 -14.77 -18.95
CA LEU A 134 -5.85 -15.18 -17.78
C LEU A 134 -5.79 -14.13 -16.67
N THR A 135 -4.63 -13.52 -16.47
CA THR A 135 -4.41 -12.53 -15.39
C THR A 135 -4.64 -11.10 -15.83
N ARG A 136 -4.55 -10.82 -17.15
CA ARG A 136 -4.59 -9.47 -17.71
C ARG A 136 -5.86 -8.70 -17.35
N PRO A 137 -7.09 -9.25 -17.48
CA PRO A 137 -8.30 -8.49 -17.15
C PRO A 137 -8.31 -8.00 -15.69
N TRP A 138 -7.95 -8.89 -14.77
CA TRP A 138 -7.85 -8.56 -13.35
C TRP A 138 -6.74 -7.54 -13.09
N PHE A 139 -5.54 -7.78 -13.61
CA PHE A 139 -4.39 -6.91 -13.37
C PHE A 139 -4.64 -5.49 -13.89
N LEU A 140 -5.20 -5.35 -15.10
CA LEU A 140 -5.54 -4.06 -15.67
C LEU A 140 -6.64 -3.34 -14.88
N HIS A 141 -7.59 -4.10 -14.30
CA HIS A 141 -8.61 -3.53 -13.45
C HIS A 141 -8.03 -2.96 -12.15
N VAL A 142 -7.22 -3.73 -11.41
CA VAL A 142 -6.60 -3.26 -10.16
C VAL A 142 -5.63 -2.12 -10.42
N ARG A 143 -4.86 -2.20 -11.51
CA ARG A 143 -3.95 -1.12 -11.93
C ARG A 143 -4.70 0.17 -12.26
N LYS A 144 -5.90 0.09 -12.87
CA LYS A 144 -6.75 1.26 -13.11
C LYS A 144 -7.25 1.88 -11.80
N LEU A 145 -7.61 1.07 -10.80
CA LEU A 145 -8.04 1.58 -9.50
C LEU A 145 -6.90 2.28 -8.76
N HIS A 146 -5.68 1.74 -8.84
CA HIS A 146 -4.46 2.38 -8.37
C HIS A 146 -4.15 3.69 -9.10
N ASP A 147 -4.41 3.76 -10.42
CA ASP A 147 -4.30 5.04 -11.14
C ASP A 147 -5.28 6.09 -10.65
N ILE A 148 -6.53 5.69 -10.40
CA ILE A 148 -7.54 6.57 -9.83
C ILE A 148 -7.09 7.06 -8.45
N HIS A 149 -6.46 6.20 -7.65
CA HIS A 149 -5.89 6.57 -6.35
C HIS A 149 -4.83 7.67 -6.47
N HIS A 150 -3.86 7.52 -7.39
CA HIS A 150 -2.81 8.53 -7.66
C HIS A 150 -3.36 9.86 -8.20
N LEU A 151 -4.46 9.81 -8.95
CA LEU A 151 -5.00 10.97 -9.66
C LEU A 151 -6.19 11.65 -8.96
N SER A 152 -6.81 11.00 -7.98
CA SER A 152 -7.95 11.54 -7.24
C SER A 152 -7.46 12.37 -6.06
N ILE A 153 -7.31 13.67 -6.32
CA ILE A 153 -6.92 14.66 -5.32
C ILE A 153 -8.13 15.55 -5.02
N GLU A 154 -8.51 15.59 -3.76
CA GLU A 154 -9.58 16.45 -3.25
C GLU A 154 -9.12 17.91 -3.16
N ASP A 155 -10.07 18.84 -3.05
CA ASP A 155 -9.80 20.28 -2.98
C ASP A 155 -8.88 20.70 -1.82
N ASP A 156 -8.82 19.89 -0.76
CA ASP A 156 -7.95 20.11 0.41
C ASP A 156 -6.54 19.51 0.25
N GLY A 157 -6.23 18.97 -0.93
CA GLY A 157 -4.96 18.38 -1.31
C GLY A 157 -4.77 16.91 -0.87
N ARG A 158 -5.81 16.24 -0.37
CA ARG A 158 -5.72 14.84 0.07
C ARG A 158 -6.12 13.85 -1.01
N MET A 159 -5.57 12.64 -0.93
CA MET A 159 -5.97 11.49 -1.73
C MET A 159 -6.71 10.51 -0.81
N THR A 160 -8.01 10.37 -1.00
CA THR A 160 -8.91 9.73 -0.01
C THR A 160 -9.63 8.49 -0.53
N THR A 161 -9.23 7.98 -1.69
CA THR A 161 -9.92 6.89 -2.38
C THR A 161 -8.96 5.77 -2.74
N ASN A 162 -9.47 4.54 -2.85
CA ASN A 162 -8.75 3.38 -3.39
C ASN A 162 -7.43 3.05 -2.66
N PHE A 163 -7.48 2.85 -1.34
CA PHE A 163 -6.32 2.48 -0.53
C PHE A 163 -5.95 0.99 -0.64
N GLY A 164 -6.84 0.13 -1.12
CA GLY A 164 -6.49 -1.23 -1.51
C GLY A 164 -5.47 -1.23 -2.64
N ILE A 165 -4.56 -2.21 -2.64
CA ILE A 165 -3.58 -2.38 -3.73
C ILE A 165 -4.13 -3.38 -4.75
N CYS A 166 -4.23 -4.65 -4.36
CA CYS A 166 -4.76 -5.72 -5.21
C CYS A 166 -6.23 -6.03 -4.95
N PHE A 167 -6.70 -5.76 -3.72
CA PHE A 167 -8.05 -6.08 -3.27
C PHE A 167 -8.71 -4.84 -2.68
N PHE A 168 -9.85 -4.46 -3.24
CA PHE A 168 -10.58 -3.23 -2.87
C PHE A 168 -11.84 -3.52 -2.05
N PHE A 169 -11.87 -4.65 -1.36
CA PHE A 169 -12.98 -5.01 -0.49
C PHE A 169 -13.10 -4.02 0.68
N MET A 170 -11.96 -3.65 1.28
CA MET A 170 -11.92 -2.66 2.36
C MET A 170 -12.40 -1.29 1.86
N ASP A 171 -11.99 -0.87 0.66
CA ASP A 171 -12.50 0.37 0.08
C ASP A 171 -14.01 0.38 -0.12
N ARG A 172 -14.58 -0.77 -0.50
CA ARG A 172 -16.03 -0.93 -0.59
C ARG A 172 -16.70 -0.85 0.77
N LEU A 173 -16.11 -1.49 1.78
CA LEU A 173 -16.65 -1.53 3.14
C LEU A 173 -16.64 -0.15 3.81
N PHE A 174 -15.58 0.64 3.59
CA PHE A 174 -15.39 1.95 4.21
C PHE A 174 -15.75 3.14 3.31
N GLY A 175 -16.25 2.87 2.09
CA GLY A 175 -16.76 3.92 1.19
C GLY A 175 -15.67 4.73 0.48
N SER A 176 -14.42 4.27 0.43
CA SER A 176 -13.32 4.91 -0.32
C SER A 176 -13.17 4.37 -1.74
N LEU A 177 -14.01 3.43 -2.18
CA LEU A 177 -13.93 2.86 -3.53
C LEU A 177 -14.39 3.85 -4.60
N LYS A 178 -13.49 4.21 -5.51
CA LYS A 178 -13.76 5.04 -6.69
C LYS A 178 -13.37 4.29 -7.97
N THR A 179 -14.36 3.94 -8.78
CA THR A 179 -14.15 3.11 -10.00
C THR A 179 -14.05 3.92 -11.30
N LYS A 180 -14.40 5.21 -11.24
CA LYS A 180 -14.39 6.14 -12.36
C LYS A 180 -13.41 7.28 -12.09
N MET A 181 -12.63 7.62 -13.10
CA MET A 181 -11.75 8.78 -13.08
C MET A 181 -12.60 10.05 -13.16
N SER A 182 -12.35 11.02 -12.27
CA SER A 182 -12.89 12.38 -12.40
C SER A 182 -11.99 13.22 -13.29
N SER A 183 -12.44 14.42 -13.69
CA SER A 183 -11.52 15.41 -14.25
C SER A 183 -10.36 15.67 -13.26
N PHE A 184 -9.18 15.97 -13.81
CA PHE A 184 -8.03 16.28 -12.98
C PHE A 184 -8.29 17.56 -12.17
N ASN A 185 -8.10 17.49 -10.85
CA ASN A 185 -8.32 18.60 -9.95
C ASN A 185 -7.04 19.43 -9.80
N GLU A 186 -6.86 20.41 -10.69
CA GLU A 186 -5.68 21.30 -10.70
C GLU A 186 -5.52 22.06 -9.37
N LYS A 187 -6.63 22.51 -8.78
CA LYS A 187 -6.68 23.22 -7.49
C LYS A 187 -6.22 22.29 -6.38
N GLY A 188 -6.83 21.11 -6.26
CA GLY A 188 -6.45 20.10 -5.28
C GLY A 188 -4.98 19.71 -5.39
N TYR A 189 -4.47 19.54 -6.62
CA TYR A 189 -3.06 19.23 -6.84
C TYR A 189 -2.12 20.33 -6.33
N LYS A 190 -2.42 21.61 -6.60
CA LYS A 190 -1.63 22.73 -6.06
C LYS A 190 -1.66 22.73 -4.53
N THR A 191 -2.83 22.55 -3.93
CA THR A 191 -2.98 22.46 -2.47
C THR A 191 -2.22 21.27 -1.90
N ALA A 192 -2.14 20.13 -2.59
CA ALA A 192 -1.32 19.00 -2.19
C ALA A 192 0.17 19.36 -2.18
N LEU A 193 0.68 20.03 -3.22
CA LEU A 193 2.10 20.44 -3.27
C LEU A 193 2.46 21.40 -2.12
N GLU A 194 1.55 22.30 -1.74
CA GLU A 194 1.73 23.20 -0.59
C GLU A 194 1.68 22.42 0.73
N ARG A 195 0.67 21.55 0.91
CA ARG A 195 0.49 20.72 2.11
C ARG A 195 1.69 19.83 2.40
N TYR A 196 2.28 19.25 1.36
CA TYR A 196 3.38 18.29 1.46
C TYR A 196 4.72 18.91 1.07
N ALA A 197 4.91 20.23 1.17
CA ALA A 197 6.14 20.92 0.77
C ALA A 197 7.41 20.35 1.43
N TYR A 198 7.29 19.76 2.63
CA TYR A 198 8.39 19.11 3.36
C TYR A 198 8.99 17.89 2.65
N ILE A 199 8.35 17.35 1.60
CA ILE A 199 8.93 16.26 0.79
C ILE A 199 10.05 16.73 -0.14
N ASN A 200 10.17 18.05 -0.34
CA ASN A 200 11.22 18.69 -1.13
C ASN A 200 12.38 19.24 -0.27
N ALA A 201 12.24 19.19 1.05
CA ALA A 201 13.29 19.49 2.02
C ALA A 201 14.09 18.21 2.38
#